data_AF-A0A0G4F5I1-F1
#
_entry.id   AF-A0A0G4F5I1-F1
#
_cell.length_a   1.000
_cell.length_b   1.000
_cell.length_c   1.000
_cell.angle_alpha   90.00
_cell.angle_beta   90.00
_cell.angle_gamma   90.00
#
_symmetry.space_group_name_H-M   'P 1'
#
loop_
_entity.id
_entity.type
_entity.pdbx_description
1 polymer ?
#
loop_
_entity_poly.entity_id
_entity_poly.type
_entity_poly.pdbx_seq_one_letter_code
_entity_poly.pdbx_strand_id
1 'polypeptide(L)'
;MGNVLAKKHSNTPSSEETWTLREMEVPAGEITIYKAVGEELSLAEYNAATRSNFQSDGDEDWDRDWSAMYTQFQKSHCLGTVWYRWEDERPCGEGVHEEARLMQVTFRVPIKVVICSGPVFYRGDVDGATKANIVKERLRLGLESGWTALALRTWTAVCRWFRWVTGLGQSLTPAATEDLGLMQALGEQGKALIMQETETEWELVFSHQHLASLLRDSEAFDEECVVSFFKHPKWPATSHWAIGGRDEEGNWKGGEKKRYGSDTEVLDEIGDSETPGWCWCS
;
A
#
# COMPACT_ATOMS: atom_id res chain seq x y z
N MET A 1 -24.31 32.03 -11.10
CA MET A 1 -23.49 30.80 -11.12
C MET A 1 -22.09 31.20 -11.57
N GLY A 2 -21.20 31.46 -10.62
CA GLY A 2 -19.83 31.94 -10.90
C GLY A 2 -18.86 30.77 -10.94
N ASN A 3 -18.17 30.60 -12.07
CA ASN A 3 -17.06 29.67 -12.21
C ASN A 3 -15.90 30.11 -11.31
N VAL A 4 -15.66 29.37 -10.24
CA VAL A 4 -14.44 29.50 -9.42
C VAL A 4 -13.34 28.72 -10.15
N LEU A 5 -12.57 29.41 -10.98
CA LEU A 5 -11.32 28.89 -11.54
C LEU A 5 -10.30 28.79 -10.41
N ALA A 6 -10.09 27.58 -9.90
CA ALA A 6 -9.01 27.28 -8.96
C ALA A 6 -7.66 27.56 -9.67
N LYS A 7 -6.95 28.60 -9.23
CA LYS A 7 -5.56 28.84 -9.64
C LYS A 7 -4.71 27.69 -9.08
N LYS A 8 -4.29 26.76 -9.94
CA LYS A 8 -3.20 25.82 -9.64
C LYS A 8 -1.92 26.63 -9.43
N HIS A 9 -1.59 26.92 -8.17
CA HIS A 9 -0.27 27.42 -7.82
C HIS A 9 0.71 26.26 -7.93
N SER A 10 1.58 26.28 -8.94
CA SER A 10 2.69 25.34 -9.04
C SER A 10 3.73 25.70 -7.96
N ASN A 11 3.58 25.14 -6.76
CA ASN A 11 4.59 25.21 -5.72
C ASN A 11 5.73 24.26 -6.12
N THR A 12 6.71 24.77 -6.87
CA THR A 12 7.99 24.07 -7.00
C THR A 12 8.71 24.18 -5.65
N PRO A 13 9.01 23.08 -4.96
CA PRO A 13 9.66 23.13 -3.64
C PRO A 13 11.00 23.88 -3.73
N SER A 14 11.27 24.74 -2.72
CA SER A 14 12.55 25.45 -2.62
C SER A 14 13.70 24.44 -2.52
N SER A 15 14.83 24.76 -3.14
CA SER A 15 16.01 23.90 -3.33
C SER A 15 16.74 23.43 -2.06
N GLU A 16 16.14 23.52 -0.88
CA GLU A 16 16.74 23.17 0.42
C GLU A 16 16.02 22.04 1.17
N GLU A 17 14.91 21.49 0.66
CA GLU A 17 14.27 20.34 1.31
C GLU A 17 15.01 19.04 0.97
N THR A 18 15.82 18.56 1.92
CA THR A 18 16.52 17.29 1.80
C THR A 18 15.54 16.14 2.02
N TRP A 19 15.24 15.40 0.95
CA TRP A 19 14.66 14.07 1.02
C TRP A 19 15.71 13.02 0.67
N THR A 20 15.49 11.79 1.08
CA THR A 20 16.39 10.67 0.75
C THR A 20 15.61 9.51 0.14
N LEU A 21 16.28 8.81 -0.77
CA LEU A 21 15.84 7.53 -1.29
C LEU A 21 17.02 6.57 -1.24
N ARG A 22 16.81 5.41 -0.65
CA ARG A 22 17.80 4.33 -0.59
C ARG A 22 17.15 2.98 -0.85
N GLU A 23 17.91 2.09 -1.47
CA GLU A 23 17.53 0.70 -1.61
C GLU A 23 18.29 -0.12 -0.57
N MET A 24 17.62 -1.04 0.10
CA MET A 24 18.26 -1.99 0.99
C MET A 24 17.51 -3.31 1.03
N GLU A 25 18.15 -4.33 1.59
CA GLU A 25 17.51 -5.60 1.91
C GLU A 25 17.43 -5.69 3.43
N VAL A 26 16.20 -5.82 3.95
CA VAL A 26 15.96 -6.00 5.37
C VAL A 26 16.02 -7.50 5.68
N PRO A 27 16.84 -7.95 6.65
CA PRO A 27 16.97 -9.36 7.00
C PRO A 27 15.65 -10.02 7.42
N ALA A 28 15.63 -11.35 7.29
CA ALA A 28 14.55 -12.19 7.77
C ALA A 28 14.28 -12.00 9.28
N GLY A 29 13.01 -11.89 9.65
CA GLY A 29 12.55 -11.74 11.03
C GLY A 29 12.65 -10.32 11.59
N GLU A 30 13.19 -9.35 10.84
CA GLU A 30 13.29 -7.96 11.29
C GLU A 30 12.06 -7.11 10.94
N ILE A 31 11.21 -7.58 10.02
CA ILE A 31 9.97 -6.88 9.64
C ILE A 31 8.77 -7.58 10.25
N THR A 32 8.12 -6.86 11.17
CA THR A 32 6.75 -7.13 11.61
C THR A 32 5.87 -5.96 11.19
N ILE A 33 4.72 -6.27 10.61
CA ILE A 33 3.71 -5.31 10.18
C ILE A 33 2.35 -5.64 10.76
N TYR A 34 1.50 -4.63 10.79
CA TYR A 34 0.13 -4.68 11.25
C TYR A 34 -0.82 -4.23 10.14
N LYS A 35 -1.96 -4.91 10.04
CA LYS A 35 -3.04 -4.52 9.13
C LYS A 35 -4.40 -4.81 9.73
N ALA A 36 -5.26 -3.80 9.76
CA ALA A 36 -6.68 -3.97 9.99
C ALA A 36 -7.33 -4.48 8.71
N VAL A 37 -7.95 -5.65 8.78
CA VAL A 37 -8.75 -6.28 7.72
C VAL A 37 -10.21 -6.37 8.18
N GLY A 38 -11.13 -6.68 7.28
CA GLY A 38 -12.54 -6.85 7.61
C GLY A 38 -12.83 -8.26 8.12
N GLU A 39 -13.69 -8.97 7.40
CA GLU A 39 -14.12 -10.34 7.72
C GLU A 39 -13.17 -11.41 7.15
N GLU A 40 -12.09 -11.00 6.48
CA GLU A 40 -11.06 -11.88 5.97
C GLU A 40 -10.25 -12.52 7.10
N LEU A 41 -9.90 -13.80 6.94
CA LEU A 41 -9.22 -14.60 7.96
C LEU A 41 -7.69 -14.45 7.90
N SER A 42 -7.18 -13.88 6.81
CA SER A 42 -5.74 -13.67 6.57
C SER A 42 -5.49 -12.39 5.77
N LEU A 43 -4.25 -11.91 5.82
CA LEU A 43 -3.77 -10.84 4.95
C LEU A 43 -3.80 -11.27 3.48
N ALA A 44 -3.63 -12.57 3.19
CA ALA A 44 -3.69 -13.11 1.84
C ALA A 44 -5.11 -12.98 1.23
N GLU A 45 -6.13 -13.34 2.00
CA GLU A 45 -7.54 -13.17 1.61
C GLU A 45 -7.88 -11.69 1.40
N TYR A 46 -7.51 -10.83 2.34
CA TYR A 46 -7.75 -9.39 2.25
C TYR A 46 -7.03 -8.76 1.03
N ASN A 47 -5.78 -9.17 0.77
CA ASN A 47 -5.04 -8.73 -0.40
C ASN A 47 -5.69 -9.17 -1.72
N ALA A 48 -6.23 -10.40 -1.77
CA ALA A 48 -6.93 -10.89 -2.96
C ALA A 48 -8.23 -10.11 -3.21
N ALA A 49 -9.02 -9.86 -2.17
CA ALA A 49 -10.28 -9.09 -2.26
C ALA A 49 -10.05 -7.63 -2.66
N THR A 50 -9.03 -6.98 -2.09
CA THR A 50 -8.68 -5.59 -2.44
C THR A 50 -8.18 -5.48 -3.87
N ARG A 51 -7.36 -6.45 -4.33
CA ARG A 51 -6.81 -6.46 -5.69
C ARG A 51 -7.89 -6.54 -6.78
N SER A 52 -8.99 -7.26 -6.53
CA SER A 52 -10.08 -7.35 -7.52
C SER A 52 -10.81 -6.02 -7.74
N ASN A 53 -10.82 -5.14 -6.74
CA ASN A 53 -11.52 -3.85 -6.85
C ASN A 53 -10.80 -2.88 -7.80
N PHE A 54 -9.46 -2.94 -7.86
CA PHE A 54 -8.63 -2.08 -8.73
C PHE A 54 -8.60 -2.49 -10.22
N GLN A 55 -9.29 -3.58 -10.60
CA GLN A 55 -9.35 -4.00 -12.01
C GLN A 55 -10.53 -3.37 -12.77
N SER A 56 -11.28 -2.45 -12.15
CA SER A 56 -12.41 -1.81 -12.83
C SER A 56 -11.94 -0.72 -13.79
N ASP A 57 -12.38 -0.79 -15.05
CA ASP A 57 -12.08 0.19 -16.09
C ASP A 57 -12.64 1.57 -15.69
N GLY A 58 -11.79 2.49 -15.19
CA GLY A 58 -12.22 3.86 -14.88
C GLY A 58 -11.36 4.66 -13.91
N ASP A 59 -10.42 4.03 -13.20
CA ASP A 59 -9.63 4.72 -12.16
C ASP A 59 -8.69 5.79 -12.73
N GLU A 60 -8.51 6.89 -11.98
CA GLU A 60 -7.67 8.01 -12.39
C GLU A 60 -6.19 7.57 -12.41
N ASP A 61 -5.35 8.19 -13.25
CA ASP A 61 -3.95 7.75 -13.44
C ASP A 61 -3.14 7.71 -12.13
N TRP A 62 -3.47 8.56 -11.14
CA TRP A 62 -2.78 8.57 -9.84
C TRP A 62 -3.20 7.41 -8.93
N ASP A 63 -4.39 6.83 -9.11
CA ASP A 63 -4.82 5.61 -8.40
C ASP A 63 -3.92 4.43 -8.79
N ARG A 64 -3.43 4.41 -10.03
CA ARG A 64 -2.56 3.33 -10.53
C ARG A 64 -1.19 3.32 -9.88
N ASP A 65 -0.61 4.50 -9.64
CA ASP A 65 0.72 4.61 -9.02
C ASP A 65 0.73 4.02 -7.61
N TRP A 66 -0.37 4.20 -6.88
CA TRP A 66 -0.52 3.88 -5.46
C TRP A 66 -1.45 2.70 -5.18
N SER A 67 -1.86 1.95 -6.21
CA SER A 67 -2.65 0.72 -6.06
C SER A 67 -1.81 -0.37 -5.39
N ALA A 68 -1.96 -0.48 -4.08
CA ALA A 68 -1.09 -1.26 -3.22
C ALA A 68 -1.73 -1.64 -1.88
N MET A 69 -1.06 -2.56 -1.18
CA MET A 69 -1.34 -2.88 0.21
C MET A 69 -0.49 -2.02 1.14
N TYR A 70 -1.14 -1.14 1.87
CA TYR A 70 -0.55 -0.30 2.93
C TYR A 70 -0.60 -1.02 4.27
N THR A 71 0.52 -1.11 4.97
CA THR A 71 0.64 -1.77 6.28
C THR A 71 1.47 -0.91 7.23
N GLN A 72 1.21 -1.09 8.53
CA GLN A 72 1.75 -0.24 9.57
C GLN A 72 2.84 -0.96 10.36
N PHE A 73 3.90 -0.27 10.76
CA PHE A 73 4.89 -0.85 11.68
C PHE A 73 4.44 -0.83 13.15
N GLN A 74 3.47 0.03 13.47
CA GLN A 74 2.96 0.21 14.83
C GLN A 74 1.52 -0.28 14.92
N LYS A 75 1.21 -0.96 16.03
CA LYS A 75 -0.11 -1.49 16.30
C LYS A 75 -1.09 -0.37 16.58
N SER A 76 -0.72 0.61 17.40
CA SER A 76 -1.50 1.82 17.72
C SER A 76 -1.96 2.53 16.45
N HIS A 77 -1.04 2.78 15.53
CA HIS A 77 -1.36 3.42 14.27
C HIS A 77 -2.36 2.59 13.46
N CYS A 78 -2.16 1.27 13.41
CA CYS A 78 -3.10 0.38 12.74
C CYS A 78 -4.50 0.38 13.39
N LEU A 79 -4.61 0.54 14.72
CA LEU A 79 -5.89 0.61 15.43
C LEU A 79 -6.74 1.81 15.01
N GLY A 80 -6.10 2.93 14.68
CA GLY A 80 -6.75 4.11 14.10
C GLY A 80 -7.47 3.82 12.77
N THR A 81 -7.16 2.69 12.12
CA THR A 81 -7.74 2.29 10.83
C THR A 81 -8.84 1.23 10.91
N VAL A 82 -9.13 0.71 12.11
CA VAL A 82 -10.12 -0.37 12.32
C VAL A 82 -11.51 0.05 11.87
N TRP A 83 -11.93 1.27 12.22
CA TRP A 83 -13.29 1.73 11.94
C TRP A 83 -13.59 1.88 10.44
N TYR A 84 -12.57 2.12 9.60
CA TYR A 84 -12.74 2.16 8.14
C TYR A 84 -13.28 0.83 7.61
N ARG A 85 -12.91 -0.30 8.20
CA ARG A 85 -13.41 -1.62 7.78
C ARG A 85 -14.92 -1.76 7.93
N TRP A 86 -15.51 -1.04 8.90
CA TRP A 86 -16.96 -1.04 9.10
C TRP A 86 -17.71 -0.08 8.16
N GLU A 87 -16.97 0.71 7.38
CA GLU A 87 -17.47 1.63 6.36
C GLU A 87 -17.18 1.15 4.94
N ASP A 88 -16.15 0.31 4.77
CA ASP A 88 -15.85 -0.35 3.50
C ASP A 88 -17.03 -1.21 3.05
N GLU A 89 -17.49 -0.96 1.82
CA GLU A 89 -18.46 -1.81 1.15
C GLU A 89 -17.78 -3.09 0.69
N ARG A 90 -18.43 -4.24 0.94
CA ARG A 90 -17.94 -5.51 0.44
C ARG A 90 -17.96 -5.52 -1.10
N PRO A 91 -17.01 -6.18 -1.77
CA PRO A 91 -16.90 -6.21 -3.25
C PRO A 91 -18.17 -6.63 -4.00
N CYS A 92 -19.10 -7.32 -3.33
CA CYS A 92 -20.37 -7.79 -3.86
C CYS A 92 -21.57 -6.87 -3.56
N GLY A 93 -21.37 -5.70 -2.93
CA GLY A 93 -22.45 -4.82 -2.49
C GLY A 93 -23.29 -5.40 -1.36
N GLU A 94 -22.83 -6.47 -0.69
CA GLU A 94 -23.54 -7.14 0.40
C GLU A 94 -23.55 -6.33 1.71
N GLY A 95 -23.25 -5.04 1.67
CA GLY A 95 -23.15 -4.17 2.84
C GLY A 95 -21.72 -4.07 3.37
N VAL A 96 -21.62 -3.58 4.60
CA VAL A 96 -20.36 -3.29 5.29
C VAL A 96 -19.96 -4.42 6.24
N HIS A 97 -18.68 -4.51 6.59
CA HIS A 97 -18.21 -5.53 7.51
C HIS A 97 -18.77 -5.34 8.93
N GLU A 98 -19.17 -6.44 9.59
CA GLU A 98 -19.56 -6.44 11.01
C GLU A 98 -18.38 -6.65 11.95
N GLU A 99 -17.31 -7.27 11.44
CA GLU A 99 -16.08 -7.56 12.14
C GLU A 99 -14.90 -6.90 11.42
N ALA A 100 -13.91 -6.48 12.21
CA ALA A 100 -12.61 -6.07 11.73
C ALA A 100 -11.55 -6.81 12.54
N ARG A 101 -10.47 -7.25 11.92
CA ARG A 101 -9.39 -8.00 12.58
C ARG A 101 -8.07 -7.28 12.45
N LEU A 102 -7.29 -7.27 13.52
CA LEU A 102 -5.92 -6.79 13.49
C LEU A 102 -4.99 -7.97 13.24
N MET A 103 -4.45 -8.03 12.03
CA MET A 103 -3.47 -9.02 11.61
C MET A 103 -2.07 -8.51 11.94
N GLN A 104 -1.26 -9.38 12.52
CA GLN A 104 0.19 -9.20 12.66
C GLN A 104 0.88 -10.19 11.72
N VAL A 105 1.80 -9.69 10.90
CA VAL A 105 2.60 -10.51 9.99
C VAL A 105 4.08 -10.23 10.21
N THR A 106 4.84 -11.29 10.46
CA THR A 106 6.31 -11.23 10.59
C THR A 106 6.95 -12.02 9.47
N PHE A 107 7.75 -11.37 8.63
CA PHE A 107 8.37 -12.04 7.49
C PHE A 107 9.63 -12.80 7.91
N ARG A 108 9.72 -14.07 7.51
CA ARG A 108 10.83 -15.01 7.78
C ARG A 108 11.84 -15.10 6.64
N VAL A 109 11.68 -14.27 5.61
CA VAL A 109 12.61 -14.12 4.49
C VAL A 109 13.10 -12.67 4.38
N PRO A 110 14.27 -12.42 3.79
CA PRO A 110 14.72 -11.06 3.53
C PRO A 110 13.76 -10.33 2.57
N ILE A 111 13.54 -9.04 2.82
CA ILE A 111 12.69 -8.20 1.96
C ILE A 111 13.53 -7.08 1.36
N LYS A 112 13.50 -6.96 0.04
CA LYS A 112 14.07 -5.80 -0.66
C LYS A 112 13.11 -4.63 -0.54
N VAL A 113 13.61 -3.52 -0.04
CA VAL A 113 12.83 -2.31 0.20
C VAL A 113 13.48 -1.10 -0.46
N VAL A 114 12.64 -0.20 -0.95
CA VAL A 114 13.00 1.18 -1.23
C VAL A 114 12.54 2.01 -0.05
N ILE A 115 13.43 2.75 0.59
CA ILE A 115 13.09 3.63 1.70
C ILE A 115 13.06 5.07 1.19
N CYS A 116 11.91 5.73 1.31
CA CYS A 116 11.68 7.12 0.94
C CYS A 116 11.39 7.94 2.19
N SER A 117 12.18 8.99 2.43
CA SER A 117 12.05 9.83 3.61
C SER A 117 12.28 11.31 3.34
N GLY A 118 11.70 12.15 4.19
CA GLY A 118 11.81 13.60 4.13
C GLY A 118 10.47 14.32 3.88
N PRO A 119 10.45 15.66 4.05
CA PRO A 119 9.23 16.46 4.06
C PRO A 119 8.33 16.27 2.85
N VAL A 120 8.92 16.06 1.68
CA VAL A 120 8.16 15.87 0.43
C VAL A 120 7.16 14.71 0.50
N PHE A 121 7.40 13.68 1.33
CA PHE A 121 6.55 12.49 1.40
C PHE A 121 5.40 12.60 2.39
N TYR A 122 5.55 13.32 3.50
CA TYR A 122 4.49 13.49 4.49
C TYR A 122 3.73 14.82 4.37
N ARG A 123 4.24 15.77 3.59
CA ARG A 123 3.53 17.03 3.34
C ARG A 123 2.22 16.78 2.60
N GLY A 124 1.13 17.31 3.15
CA GLY A 124 -0.20 17.22 2.57
C GLY A 124 -0.43 18.13 1.35
N ASP A 125 0.46 19.09 1.10
CA ASP A 125 0.40 19.97 -0.08
C ASP A 125 1.17 19.41 -1.29
N VAL A 126 1.83 18.26 -1.14
CA VAL A 126 2.44 17.50 -2.25
C VAL A 126 1.52 16.33 -2.59
N ASP A 127 1.01 16.30 -3.82
CA ASP A 127 0.12 15.24 -4.26
C ASP A 127 0.83 13.89 -4.49
N GLY A 128 0.03 12.81 -4.50
CA GLY A 128 0.54 11.45 -4.70
C GLY A 128 1.26 11.26 -6.03
N ALA A 129 0.78 11.87 -7.12
CA ALA A 129 1.41 11.77 -8.44
C ALA A 129 2.82 12.38 -8.44
N THR A 130 3.01 13.52 -7.79
CA THR A 130 4.32 14.17 -7.64
C THR A 130 5.27 13.29 -6.81
N LYS A 131 4.79 12.75 -5.68
CA LYS A 131 5.57 11.80 -4.86
C LYS A 131 5.99 10.58 -5.68
N ALA A 132 5.07 10.00 -6.44
CA ALA A 132 5.35 8.82 -7.27
C ALA A 132 6.39 9.13 -8.35
N ASN A 133 6.28 10.27 -9.04
CA ASN A 133 7.22 10.69 -10.06
C ASN A 133 8.64 10.89 -9.53
N ILE A 134 8.80 11.45 -8.32
CA ILE A 134 10.12 11.58 -7.68
C ILE A 134 10.77 10.20 -7.50
N VAL A 135 10.00 9.22 -7.01
CA VAL A 135 10.48 7.84 -6.79
C VAL A 135 10.81 7.18 -8.13
N LYS A 136 9.90 7.26 -9.11
CA LYS A 136 10.08 6.69 -10.45
C LYS A 136 11.30 7.27 -11.15
N GLU A 137 11.50 8.58 -11.15
CA GLU A 137 12.66 9.24 -11.75
C GLU A 137 13.96 8.79 -11.09
N ARG A 138 14.01 8.78 -9.75
CA ARG A 138 15.21 8.45 -8.99
C ARG A 138 15.65 7.00 -9.19
N LEU A 139 14.69 6.09 -9.28
CA LEU A 139 14.88 4.65 -9.51
C LEU A 139 14.95 4.29 -11.00
N ARG A 140 14.67 5.24 -11.90
CA ARG A 140 14.55 5.03 -13.35
C ARG A 140 13.49 3.97 -13.70
N LEU A 141 12.36 4.01 -13.02
CA LEU A 141 11.17 3.20 -13.34
C LEU A 141 10.38 3.91 -14.45
N GLY A 142 9.90 3.17 -15.45
CA GLY A 142 9.11 3.71 -16.58
C GLY A 142 9.92 4.56 -17.58
N LEU A 143 11.01 5.18 -17.16
CA LEU A 143 12.01 5.77 -18.04
C LEU A 143 12.79 4.63 -18.69
N GLU A 144 12.34 4.22 -19.88
CA GLU A 144 13.07 3.41 -20.87
C GLU A 144 14.45 3.00 -20.35
N SER A 145 14.51 1.87 -19.65
CA SER A 145 15.78 1.31 -19.19
C SER A 145 16.71 1.35 -20.41
N GLY A 146 17.78 2.14 -20.32
CA GLY A 146 18.47 2.79 -21.45
C GLY A 146 19.04 1.88 -22.56
N TRP A 147 18.73 0.58 -22.50
CA TRP A 147 18.72 -0.31 -23.65
C TRP A 147 17.69 0.12 -24.70
N THR A 148 16.51 0.63 -24.38
CA THR A 148 15.51 0.95 -25.42
C THR A 148 15.81 2.21 -26.22
N ALA A 149 16.45 3.27 -25.72
CA ALA A 149 16.76 4.40 -26.60
C ALA A 149 17.78 4.04 -27.71
N LEU A 150 18.79 3.22 -27.39
CA LEU A 150 19.78 2.76 -28.37
C LEU A 150 19.30 1.53 -29.15
N ALA A 151 18.61 0.60 -28.50
CA ALA A 151 18.02 -0.59 -29.10
C ALA A 151 16.77 -0.25 -29.93
N LEU A 152 15.93 0.72 -29.59
CA LEU A 152 14.91 1.25 -30.51
C LEU A 152 15.58 1.92 -31.68
N ARG A 153 16.66 2.68 -31.51
CA ARG A 153 17.35 3.29 -32.67
C ARG A 153 17.90 2.21 -33.61
N THR A 154 18.53 1.17 -33.08
CA THR A 154 19.05 0.05 -33.90
C THR A 154 17.94 -0.86 -34.41
N TRP A 155 16.93 -1.18 -33.60
CA TRP A 155 15.76 -1.97 -33.99
C TRP A 155 14.90 -1.24 -35.02
N THR A 156 14.67 0.07 -34.88
CA THR A 156 13.97 0.88 -35.90
C THR A 156 14.76 0.89 -37.20
N ALA A 157 16.09 0.93 -37.15
CA ALA A 157 16.94 0.80 -38.33
C ALA A 157 16.85 -0.60 -38.95
N VAL A 158 16.86 -1.66 -38.14
CA VAL A 158 16.70 -3.06 -38.58
C VAL A 158 15.31 -3.30 -39.16
N CYS A 159 14.24 -2.84 -38.52
CA CYS A 159 12.87 -2.95 -39.03
C CYS A 159 12.67 -2.14 -40.32
N ARG A 160 13.27 -0.94 -40.45
CA ARG A 160 13.27 -0.20 -41.73
C ARG A 160 13.99 -0.97 -42.83
N TRP A 161 15.15 -1.55 -42.53
CA TRP A 161 15.89 -2.38 -43.48
C TRP A 161 15.09 -3.65 -43.86
N PHE A 162 14.55 -4.37 -42.89
CA PHE A 162 13.75 -5.58 -43.11
C PHE A 162 12.47 -5.28 -43.90
N ARG A 163 11.82 -4.13 -43.65
CA ARG A 163 10.65 -3.65 -44.42
C ARG A 163 11.01 -3.34 -45.87
N TRP A 164 12.19 -2.75 -46.10
CA TRP A 164 12.70 -2.50 -47.45
C TRP A 164 13.00 -3.81 -48.20
N VAL A 165 13.55 -4.82 -47.50
CA VAL A 165 13.90 -6.12 -48.10
C VAL A 165 12.67 -7.00 -48.38
N THR A 166 11.69 -7.01 -47.47
CA THR A 166 10.59 -8.01 -47.52
C THR A 166 9.29 -7.49 -48.14
N GLY A 167 9.12 -6.17 -48.31
CA GLY A 167 7.89 -5.59 -48.87
C GLY A 167 6.63 -5.80 -48.01
N LEU A 168 6.76 -6.34 -46.79
CA LEU A 168 5.63 -6.59 -45.90
C LEU A 168 5.19 -5.27 -45.23
N GLY A 169 3.97 -4.86 -45.56
CA GLY A 169 3.40 -3.55 -45.22
C GLY A 169 2.81 -3.39 -43.81
N GLN A 170 3.12 -4.25 -42.85
CA GLN A 170 2.59 -4.09 -41.48
C GLN A 170 3.49 -3.19 -40.62
N SER A 171 2.87 -2.15 -40.06
CA SER A 171 3.50 -1.22 -39.12
C SER A 171 3.68 -1.89 -37.76
N LEU A 172 4.88 -2.39 -37.48
CA LEU A 172 5.30 -2.77 -36.13
C LEU A 172 5.69 -1.48 -35.38
N THR A 173 4.70 -0.69 -34.97
CA THR A 173 4.95 0.28 -33.89
C THR A 173 5.27 -0.54 -32.64
N PRO A 174 6.40 -0.30 -31.95
CA PRO A 174 6.59 -0.89 -30.64
C PRO A 174 5.33 -0.58 -29.83
N ALA A 175 4.73 -1.61 -29.24
CA ALA A 175 3.60 -1.42 -28.34
C ALA A 175 4.01 -0.32 -27.38
N ALA A 176 3.20 0.75 -27.29
CA ALA A 176 3.44 1.80 -26.32
C ALA A 176 3.66 1.08 -24.97
N THR A 177 4.84 1.24 -24.39
CA THR A 177 5.09 0.68 -23.06
C THR A 177 4.11 1.37 -22.15
N GLU A 178 3.11 0.62 -21.69
CA GLU A 178 2.13 1.13 -20.74
C GLU A 178 2.90 1.69 -19.53
N ASP A 179 2.58 2.91 -19.13
CA ASP A 179 3.17 3.53 -17.94
C ASP A 179 2.71 2.70 -16.74
N LEU A 180 3.61 1.86 -16.23
CA LEU A 180 3.34 1.03 -15.07
C LEU A 180 3.26 1.95 -13.85
N GLY A 181 2.20 1.79 -13.06
CA GLY A 181 2.11 2.46 -11.76
C GLY A 181 3.33 2.14 -10.88
N LEU A 182 3.78 3.10 -10.08
CA LEU A 182 4.94 2.99 -9.20
C LEU A 182 4.96 1.66 -8.43
N MET A 183 3.87 1.33 -7.74
CA MET A 183 3.84 0.13 -6.92
C MET A 183 3.90 -1.15 -7.76
N GLN A 184 3.27 -1.17 -8.94
CA GLN A 184 3.41 -2.28 -9.88
C GLN A 184 4.85 -2.44 -10.35
N ALA A 185 5.52 -1.35 -10.76
CA ALA A 185 6.91 -1.37 -11.21
C ALA A 185 7.89 -1.84 -10.11
N LEU A 186 7.66 -1.45 -8.85
CA LEU A 186 8.42 -1.96 -7.71
C LEU A 186 8.15 -3.46 -7.47
N GLY A 187 6.89 -3.87 -7.58
CA GLY A 187 6.48 -5.27 -7.41
C GLY A 187 7.10 -6.21 -8.44
N GLU A 188 7.22 -5.78 -9.70
CA GLU A 188 7.93 -6.52 -10.76
C GLU A 188 9.42 -6.74 -10.45
N GLN A 189 10.01 -5.87 -9.63
CA GLN A 189 11.39 -6.01 -9.15
C GLN A 189 11.50 -6.76 -7.82
N GLY A 190 10.38 -7.26 -7.28
CA GLY A 190 10.34 -7.90 -5.97
C GLY A 190 10.72 -6.94 -4.84
N LYS A 191 10.34 -5.65 -4.96
CA LYS A 191 10.61 -4.62 -3.96
C LYS A 191 9.32 -4.16 -3.29
N ALA A 192 9.41 -3.87 -2.00
CA ALA A 192 8.40 -3.10 -1.27
C ALA A 192 8.88 -1.65 -1.08
N LEU A 193 7.98 -0.76 -0.68
CA LEU A 193 8.28 0.63 -0.38
C LEU A 193 8.09 0.87 1.11
N ILE A 194 9.13 1.36 1.80
CA ILE A 194 8.99 1.97 3.11
C ILE A 194 8.90 3.48 2.90
N MET A 195 7.80 4.09 3.32
CA MET A 195 7.57 5.51 3.14
C MET A 195 7.22 6.18 4.46
N GLN A 196 7.76 7.38 4.65
CA GLN A 196 7.42 8.23 5.76
C GLN A 196 6.07 8.92 5.52
N GLU A 197 5.05 8.59 6.31
CA GLU A 197 3.68 9.14 6.22
C GLU A 197 3.53 10.43 7.02
N THR A 198 4.15 10.48 8.20
CA THR A 198 4.25 11.67 9.06
C THR A 198 5.68 11.86 9.54
N GLU A 199 5.95 12.88 10.37
CA GLU A 199 7.30 13.09 10.91
C GLU A 199 7.82 11.87 11.69
N THR A 200 6.92 11.10 12.30
CA THR A 200 7.26 9.98 13.19
C THR A 200 6.75 8.63 12.71
N GLU A 201 5.80 8.60 11.77
CA GLU A 201 5.16 7.36 11.31
C GLU A 201 5.68 6.93 9.94
N TRP A 202 5.78 5.61 9.81
CA TRP A 202 6.29 4.94 8.63
C TRP A 202 5.33 3.82 8.26
N GLU A 203 5.19 3.61 6.95
CA GLU A 203 4.40 2.53 6.39
C GLU A 203 5.29 1.61 5.56
N LEU A 204 4.94 0.32 5.53
CA LEU A 204 5.44 -0.63 4.56
C LEU A 204 4.35 -0.92 3.54
N VAL A 205 4.64 -0.60 2.29
CA VAL A 205 3.70 -0.64 1.17
C VAL A 205 4.16 -1.69 0.17
N PHE A 206 3.26 -2.60 -0.20
CA PHE A 206 3.53 -3.65 -1.18
C PHE A 206 2.62 -3.51 -2.39
N SER A 207 3.14 -3.75 -3.59
CA SER A 207 2.24 -4.11 -4.69
C SER A 207 1.48 -5.39 -4.34
N HIS A 208 0.19 -5.42 -4.67
CA HIS A 208 -0.67 -6.58 -4.41
C HIS A 208 -0.10 -7.89 -4.97
N GLN A 209 0.56 -7.84 -6.14
CA GLN A 209 1.17 -9.01 -6.76
C GLN A 209 2.42 -9.48 -6.03
N HIS A 210 3.27 -8.54 -5.59
CA HIS A 210 4.46 -8.87 -4.83
C HIS A 210 4.10 -9.48 -3.47
N LEU A 211 3.16 -8.86 -2.73
CA LEU A 211 2.67 -9.40 -1.47
C LEU A 211 2.05 -10.78 -1.64
N ALA A 212 1.21 -10.98 -2.66
CA ALA A 212 0.64 -12.29 -2.96
C ALA A 212 1.74 -13.35 -3.24
N SER A 213 2.88 -12.95 -3.82
CA SER A 213 3.98 -13.87 -4.02
C SER A 213 4.66 -14.30 -2.73
N LEU A 214 4.82 -13.38 -1.78
CA LEU A 214 5.39 -13.67 -0.46
C LEU A 214 4.44 -14.56 0.34
N LEU A 215 3.15 -14.25 0.33
CA LEU A 215 2.12 -14.98 1.10
C LEU A 215 1.76 -16.36 0.53
N ARG A 216 2.29 -16.73 -0.65
CA ARG A 216 2.12 -18.10 -1.20
C ARG A 216 2.98 -19.13 -0.49
N ASP A 217 4.10 -18.71 0.07
CA ASP A 217 5.01 -19.58 0.80
C ASP A 217 4.75 -19.42 2.30
N SER A 218 4.09 -20.41 2.92
CA SER A 218 3.76 -20.37 4.34
C SER A 218 4.99 -20.37 5.25
N GLU A 219 6.16 -20.75 4.74
CA GLU A 219 7.41 -20.67 5.50
C GLU A 219 8.05 -19.28 5.43
N ALA A 220 7.56 -18.40 4.55
CA ALA A 220 8.11 -17.06 4.35
C ALA A 220 7.60 -16.03 5.37
N PHE A 221 6.60 -16.38 6.19
CA PHE A 221 6.03 -15.48 7.19
C PHE A 221 5.32 -16.25 8.31
N ASP A 222 5.21 -15.61 9.46
CA ASP A 222 4.21 -15.97 10.47
C ASP A 222 3.09 -14.94 10.46
N GLU A 223 1.86 -15.41 10.58
CA GLU A 223 0.67 -14.58 10.66
C GLU A 223 -0.17 -14.96 11.88
N GLU A 224 -0.68 -13.93 12.56
CA GLU A 224 -1.55 -14.07 13.72
C GLU A 224 -2.65 -13.02 13.68
N CYS A 225 -3.89 -13.43 13.96
CA CYS A 225 -4.95 -12.49 14.32
C CYS A 225 -4.76 -12.11 15.79
N VAL A 226 -4.29 -10.89 16.04
CA VAL A 226 -4.02 -10.38 17.39
C VAL A 226 -5.32 -10.14 18.14
N VAL A 227 -6.30 -9.55 17.45
CA VAL A 227 -7.57 -9.16 18.06
C VAL A 227 -8.64 -8.97 16.98
N SER A 228 -9.87 -9.38 17.31
CA SER A 228 -11.08 -9.06 16.55
C SER A 228 -11.88 -7.96 17.22
N PHE A 229 -12.32 -7.00 16.41
CA PHE A 229 -13.20 -5.90 16.78
C PHE A 229 -14.55 -6.08 16.11
N PHE A 230 -15.61 -5.77 16.84
CA PHE A 230 -16.96 -5.95 16.32
C PHE A 230 -17.70 -4.62 16.33
N LYS A 231 -18.36 -4.34 15.21
CA LYS A 231 -19.20 -3.16 15.04
C LYS A 231 -20.37 -3.25 15.99
N HIS A 232 -20.58 -2.21 16.79
CA HIS A 232 -21.71 -2.21 17.70
C HIS A 232 -23.04 -1.98 16.94
N PRO A 233 -24.10 -2.78 17.16
CA PRO A 233 -25.34 -2.74 16.35
C PRO A 233 -26.13 -1.43 16.47
N LYS A 234 -25.90 -0.65 17.53
CA LYS A 234 -26.64 0.60 17.83
C LYS A 234 -25.79 1.87 17.78
N TRP A 235 -24.46 1.78 17.70
CA TRP A 235 -23.59 2.95 17.82
C TRP A 235 -22.75 3.10 16.56
N PRO A 236 -22.48 4.34 16.11
CA PRO A 236 -21.63 4.57 14.95
C PRO A 236 -20.22 3.99 15.15
N ALA A 237 -19.67 3.46 14.06
CA ALA A 237 -18.30 2.94 13.92
C ALA A 237 -17.23 3.84 14.55
N THR A 238 -17.39 5.15 14.37
CA THR A 238 -16.44 6.17 14.84
C THR A 238 -16.49 6.44 16.35
N SER A 239 -17.42 5.82 17.08
CA SER A 239 -17.72 6.21 18.47
C SER A 239 -17.36 5.15 19.50
N HIS A 240 -17.52 3.86 19.18
CA HIS A 240 -17.41 2.78 20.18
C HIS A 240 -16.94 1.46 19.56
N TRP A 241 -16.29 0.65 20.38
CA TRP A 241 -15.85 -0.71 20.06
C TRP A 241 -16.03 -1.63 21.27
N ALA A 242 -15.89 -2.94 21.04
CA ALA A 242 -15.80 -3.94 22.09
C ALA A 242 -14.84 -5.06 21.67
N ILE A 243 -14.00 -5.51 22.59
CA ILE A 243 -13.23 -6.75 22.45
C ILE A 243 -14.14 -7.91 22.86
N GLY A 244 -14.19 -8.94 22.04
CA GLY A 244 -14.98 -10.12 22.31
C GLY A 244 -14.85 -11.14 21.21
N GLY A 245 -15.64 -12.20 21.31
CA GLY A 245 -15.76 -13.19 20.26
C GLY A 245 -17.22 -13.54 20.02
N ARG A 246 -17.47 -14.32 18.98
CA ARG A 246 -18.72 -15.07 18.87
C ARG A 246 -18.55 -16.43 19.54
N ASP A 247 -19.59 -16.90 20.22
CA ASP A 247 -19.62 -18.29 20.71
C ASP A 247 -19.83 -19.28 19.56
N GLU A 248 -19.87 -20.58 19.88
CA GLU A 248 -20.08 -21.64 18.89
C GLU A 248 -21.43 -21.50 18.15
N GLU A 249 -22.40 -20.86 18.80
CA GLU A 249 -23.72 -20.55 18.25
C GLU A 249 -23.76 -19.22 17.47
N GLY A 250 -22.63 -18.51 17.34
CA GLY A 250 -22.52 -17.25 16.62
C GLY A 250 -23.04 -16.03 17.38
N ASN A 251 -23.44 -16.18 18.64
CA ASN A 251 -23.89 -15.09 19.48
C ASN A 251 -22.69 -14.30 20.01
N TRP A 252 -22.89 -13.00 20.16
CA TRP A 252 -21.88 -12.12 20.74
C TRP A 252 -21.58 -12.52 22.20
N LYS A 253 -20.31 -12.81 22.47
CA LYS A 253 -19.77 -13.08 23.79
C LYS A 253 -18.55 -12.18 23.98
N GLY A 254 -18.78 -10.93 24.36
CA GLY A 254 -17.74 -9.91 24.45
C GLY A 254 -17.84 -8.97 25.64
N GLY A 255 -16.73 -8.27 25.88
CA GLY A 255 -16.45 -7.43 27.04
C GLY A 255 -17.19 -6.10 27.08
N GLU A 256 -16.91 -5.31 28.11
CA GLU A 256 -17.57 -4.04 28.35
C GLU A 256 -17.41 -3.08 27.16
N LYS A 257 -18.48 -2.32 26.90
CA LYS A 257 -18.51 -1.23 25.92
C LYS A 257 -17.37 -0.25 26.21
N LYS A 258 -16.56 0.06 25.21
CA LYS A 258 -15.58 1.15 25.27
C LYS A 258 -15.82 2.19 24.20
N ARG A 259 -15.59 3.45 24.55
CA ARG A 259 -15.62 4.57 23.61
C ARG A 259 -14.23 4.68 23.00
N TYR A 260 -14.11 5.11 21.74
CA TYR A 260 -12.80 5.56 21.24
C TYR A 260 -12.44 6.84 22.02
N GLY A 261 -11.62 6.67 23.08
CA GLY A 261 -11.13 7.74 23.95
C GLY A 261 -9.70 8.13 23.61
N SER A 262 -8.80 7.14 23.61
CA SER A 262 -7.43 7.21 23.10
C SER A 262 -6.93 5.80 22.70
N ASP A 263 -6.00 5.72 21.77
CA ASP A 263 -5.46 4.44 21.26
C ASP A 263 -4.77 3.62 22.36
N THR A 264 -4.25 4.29 23.39
CA THR A 264 -3.60 3.67 24.55
C THR A 264 -4.52 2.75 25.35
N GLU A 265 -5.81 3.09 25.50
CA GLU A 265 -6.76 2.25 26.26
C GLU A 265 -7.05 0.92 25.55
N VAL A 266 -6.94 0.90 24.22
CA VAL A 266 -7.10 -0.32 23.42
C VAL A 266 -5.88 -1.22 23.60
N LEU A 267 -4.67 -0.63 23.53
CA LEU A 267 -3.41 -1.35 23.70
C LEU A 267 -3.29 -2.01 25.08
N ASP A 268 -3.62 -1.27 26.14
CA ASP A 268 -3.59 -1.80 27.51
C ASP A 268 -4.53 -3.02 27.66
N GLU A 269 -5.70 -2.99 27.00
CA GLU A 269 -6.70 -4.06 27.09
C GLU A 269 -6.28 -5.32 26.33
N ILE A 270 -5.57 -5.18 25.21
CA ILE A 270 -5.00 -6.32 24.49
C ILE A 270 -3.70 -6.83 25.15
N GLY A 271 -3.34 -6.28 26.32
CA GLY A 271 -2.16 -6.67 27.09
C GLY A 271 -0.86 -6.28 26.41
N ASP A 272 -0.88 -5.25 25.56
CA ASP A 272 0.28 -4.79 24.83
C ASP A 272 0.79 -3.45 25.36
N SER A 273 2.10 -3.27 25.29
CA SER A 273 2.77 -2.00 25.55
C SER A 273 3.73 -1.77 24.41
N GLU A 274 3.41 -0.83 23.53
CA GLU A 274 4.28 -0.55 22.40
C GLU A 274 5.66 -0.10 22.87
N THR A 275 6.69 -0.77 22.36
CA THR A 275 8.05 -0.25 22.42
C THR A 275 8.19 0.83 21.34
N PRO A 276 8.94 1.92 21.59
CA PRO A 276 9.18 2.95 20.59
C PRO A 276 9.67 2.30 19.29
N GLY A 277 8.94 2.52 18.21
CA GLY A 277 9.17 1.88 16.92
C GLY A 277 10.57 2.16 16.36
N TRP A 278 10.96 1.33 15.39
CA TRP A 278 12.22 1.48 14.67
C TRP A 278 12.33 2.87 14.02
N CYS A 279 13.50 3.51 14.21
CA CYS A 279 13.81 4.78 13.57
C CYS A 279 14.68 4.52 12.33
N TRP A 280 14.15 4.79 11.14
CA TRP A 280 14.86 4.61 9.87
C TRP A 280 15.78 5.80 9.51
N CYS A 281 15.96 6.78 10.40
CA CYS A 281 16.65 8.05 10.13
C CYS A 281 18.19 8.01 10.21
N SER A 282 18.83 6.85 10.28
CA SER A 282 20.30 6.72 10.33
C SER A 282 20.95 6.73 8.95
#